data_AF-A0A7Y4U6E9-F1
#
_entry.id   AF-A0A7Y4U6E9-F1
#
_cell.length_a   1.000
_cell.length_b   1.000
_cell.length_c   1.000
_cell.angle_alpha   90.00
_cell.angle_beta   90.00
_cell.angle_gamma   90.00
#
_symmetry.space_group_name_H-M   'P 1'
#
loop_
_entity.id
_entity.type
_entity.pdbx_description
1 polymer ?
#
loop_
_entity_poly.entity_id
_entity_poly.type
_entity_poly.pdbx_seq_one_letter_code
_entity_poly.pdbx_strand_id
1 'polypeptide(L)'
;MKPTRLRLVPPQPLGAEVTDPTRPVLHANLTVIEVSDPILLQTLRADRRVSAAILAQLSECVAVIQPGLGEWVIKQLLKAGHTPKVIDA
;
A
#
# COMPACT_ATOMS: atom_id res chain seq x y z
N MET A 1 36.09 30.19 -35.84
CA MET A 1 35.31 30.26 -34.60
C MET A 1 34.92 28.83 -34.22
N LYS A 2 35.40 28.30 -33.07
CA LYS A 2 35.08 26.92 -32.64
C LYS A 2 33.80 26.94 -31.80
N PRO A 3 32.82 26.03 -32.03
CA PRO A 3 31.60 26.01 -31.24
C PRO A 3 31.87 25.38 -29.87
N THR A 4 31.63 26.15 -28.81
CA THR A 4 31.64 25.69 -27.42
C THR A 4 30.50 24.70 -27.22
N ARG A 5 30.83 23.43 -26.96
CA ARG A 5 29.82 22.43 -26.59
C ARG A 5 29.22 22.80 -25.23
N LEU A 6 27.93 23.10 -25.22
CA LEU A 6 27.14 23.25 -24.01
C LEU A 6 27.19 21.92 -23.26
N ARG A 7 27.77 21.91 -22.06
CA ARG A 7 27.69 20.77 -21.15
C ARG A 7 26.23 20.61 -20.73
N LEU A 8 25.60 19.51 -21.15
CA LEU A 8 24.37 19.03 -20.52
C LEU A 8 24.70 18.67 -19.07
N VAL A 9 24.16 19.44 -18.15
CA VAL A 9 24.15 19.10 -16.73
C VAL A 9 23.14 17.96 -16.56
N PRO A 10 23.50 16.82 -15.93
CA PRO A 10 22.53 15.78 -15.62
C PRO A 10 21.43 16.38 -14.73
N PRO A 11 20.15 16.03 -14.93
CA PRO A 11 19.11 16.41 -13.98
C PRO A 11 19.50 15.83 -12.61
N GLN A 12 19.70 16.72 -11.63
CA GLN A 12 19.88 16.32 -10.25
C GLN A 12 18.64 15.50 -9.85
N PRO A 13 18.79 14.28 -9.30
CA PRO A 13 17.64 13.55 -8.79
C PRO A 13 16.97 14.45 -7.75
N LEU A 14 15.68 14.75 -7.96
CA LEU A 14 14.87 15.42 -6.95
C LEU A 14 15.09 14.68 -5.63
N GLY A 15 15.49 15.44 -4.61
CA GLY A 15 16.02 14.93 -3.36
C GLY A 15 15.26 13.72 -2.87
N ALA A 16 15.99 12.63 -2.59
CA ALA A 16 15.47 11.55 -1.79
C ALA A 16 15.00 12.18 -0.48
N GLU A 17 13.68 12.25 -0.32
CA GLU A 17 13.05 12.80 0.86
C GLU A 17 13.54 11.96 2.04
N VAL A 18 14.42 12.55 2.85
CA VAL A 18 14.87 11.92 4.09
C VAL A 18 13.64 11.86 4.98
N THR A 19 12.98 10.71 4.98
CA THR A 19 11.76 10.50 5.74
C THR A 19 12.16 10.49 7.21
N ASP A 20 12.01 11.63 7.87
CA ASP A 20 12.06 11.71 9.32
C ASP A 20 11.00 10.73 9.85
N PRO A 21 11.37 9.65 10.56
CA PRO A 21 10.42 8.63 11.02
C PRO A 21 9.38 9.20 11.99
N THR A 22 9.60 10.42 12.49
CA THR A 22 8.70 11.14 13.39
C THR A 22 7.67 12.01 12.67
N ARG A 23 7.79 12.22 11.35
CA ARG A 23 6.80 12.99 10.58
C ARG A 23 5.70 12.07 10.05
N PRO A 24 4.41 12.43 10.24
CA PRO A 24 3.32 11.68 9.65
C PRO A 24 3.42 11.76 8.13
N VAL A 25 3.51 10.59 7.48
CA VAL A 25 3.51 10.47 6.02
C VAL A 25 2.07 10.29 5.55
N LEU A 26 1.62 11.19 4.67
CA LEU A 26 0.33 11.03 3.99
C LEU A 26 0.51 10.08 2.82
N HIS A 27 -0.10 8.90 2.90
CA HIS A 27 -0.13 7.95 1.80
C HIS A 27 -1.40 8.16 0.97
N ALA A 28 -1.23 8.49 -0.31
CA ALA A 28 -2.35 8.52 -1.26
C ALA A 28 -2.71 7.09 -1.70
N ASN A 29 -4.01 6.84 -1.93
CA ASN A 29 -4.54 5.59 -2.50
C ASN A 29 -4.24 4.32 -1.67
N LEU A 30 -4.28 4.43 -0.35
CA LEU A 30 -4.22 3.25 0.51
C LEU A 30 -5.54 2.48 0.46
N THR A 31 -5.46 1.18 0.18
CA THR A 31 -6.58 0.27 0.36
C THR A 31 -6.63 -0.18 1.81
N VAL A 32 -7.83 -0.11 2.41
CA VAL A 32 -8.10 -0.56 3.77
C VAL A 32 -9.10 -1.70 3.71
N ILE A 33 -8.91 -2.71 4.56
CA ILE A 33 -9.88 -3.76 4.80
C ILE A 33 -10.47 -3.55 6.17
N GLU A 34 -11.79 -3.46 6.21
CA GLU A 34 -12.60 -3.51 7.42
C GLU A 34 -13.35 -4.84 7.45
N VAL A 35 -13.30 -5.52 8.60
CA VAL A 35 -14.06 -6.74 8.87
C VAL A 35 -15.04 -6.52 10.01
N SER A 36 -16.10 -7.32 10.07
CA SER A 36 -17.11 -7.22 11.12
C SER A 36 -16.70 -7.81 12.47
N ASP A 37 -15.69 -8.70 12.48
CA ASP A 37 -15.27 -9.47 13.67
C ASP A 37 -13.73 -9.55 13.72
N PRO A 38 -13.10 -9.27 14.87
CA PRO A 38 -11.66 -9.44 15.06
C PRO A 38 -11.11 -10.82 14.65
N ILE A 39 -11.89 -11.89 14.83
CA ILE A 39 -11.50 -13.26 14.47
C ILE A 39 -11.31 -13.39 12.95
N LEU A 40 -12.13 -12.69 12.15
CA LEU A 40 -11.96 -12.68 10.70
C LEU A 40 -10.64 -12.03 10.31
N LEU A 41 -10.25 -10.91 10.94
CA LEU A 41 -8.98 -10.27 10.64
C LEU A 41 -7.80 -11.17 11.01
N GLN A 42 -7.87 -11.85 12.15
CA GLN A 42 -6.86 -12.84 12.55
C GLN A 42 -6.76 -13.99 11.54
N THR A 43 -7.90 -14.47 11.03
CA THR A 43 -7.94 -15.51 10.00
C THR A 43 -7.27 -15.06 8.70
N LEU A 44 -7.56 -13.84 8.25
CA LEU A 44 -6.92 -13.24 7.07
C LEU A 44 -5.40 -13.05 7.27
N ARG A 45 -4.98 -12.72 8.50
CA ARG A 45 -3.55 -12.64 8.86
C ARG A 45 -2.87 -14.00 8.97
N ALA A 46 -3.61 -15.08 9.24
CA ALA A 46 -3.08 -16.43 9.25
C ALA A 46 -2.95 -17.01 7.84
N ASP A 47 -3.76 -16.56 6.87
CA ASP A 47 -3.59 -16.93 5.46
C ASP A 47 -2.30 -16.28 4.90
N ARG A 48 -1.36 -17.11 4.48
CA ARG A 48 -0.07 -16.70 3.93
C ARG A 48 -0.20 -15.77 2.71
N ARG A 49 -1.25 -15.89 1.90
CA ARG A 49 -1.44 -15.07 0.71
C ARG A 49 -1.88 -13.67 1.09
N VAL A 50 -2.92 -13.57 1.91
CA VAL A 50 -3.50 -12.28 2.31
C VAL A 50 -2.58 -11.54 3.28
N SER A 51 -1.96 -12.24 4.22
CA SER A 51 -1.04 -11.65 5.19
C SER A 51 0.18 -10.99 4.56
N ALA A 52 0.70 -11.53 3.45
CA ALA A 52 1.80 -10.92 2.70
C ALA A 52 1.43 -9.55 2.09
N ALA A 53 0.14 -9.30 1.86
CA ALA A 53 -0.36 -8.02 1.34
C ALA A 53 -0.78 -7.06 2.45
N ILE A 54 -0.89 -7.48 3.71
CA ILE A 54 -1.22 -6.62 4.83
C ILE A 54 0.05 -5.88 5.26
N LEU A 55 0.03 -4.54 5.17
CA LEU A 55 1.13 -3.67 5.57
C LEU A 55 1.13 -3.45 7.08
N ALA A 56 -0.03 -3.12 7.64
CA ALA A 56 -0.18 -2.81 9.06
C ALA A 56 -1.62 -3.04 9.52
N GLN A 57 -1.81 -3.22 10.83
CA GLN A 57 -3.11 -3.29 11.47
C GLN A 57 -3.37 -1.98 12.21
N LEU A 58 -4.51 -1.33 11.94
CA LEU A 58 -4.90 -0.06 12.56
C LEU A 58 -5.78 -0.28 13.79
N SER A 59 -6.58 -1.35 13.77
CA SER A 59 -7.42 -1.78 14.89
C SER A 59 -7.65 -3.28 14.83
N GLU A 60 -8.36 -3.85 15.80
CA GLU A 60 -8.74 -5.26 15.81
C GLU A 60 -9.53 -5.73 14.57
N CYS A 61 -10.22 -4.81 13.89
CA CYS A 61 -11.06 -5.08 12.72
C CYS A 61 -10.57 -4.39 11.44
N VAL A 62 -9.51 -3.59 11.49
CA VAL A 62 -9.07 -2.76 10.36
C VAL A 62 -7.59 -2.99 10.06
N ALA A 63 -7.28 -3.28 8.79
CA ALA A 63 -5.92 -3.42 8.29
C ALA A 63 -5.68 -2.64 7.01
N VAL A 64 -4.46 -2.14 6.87
CA VAL A 64 -3.96 -1.47 5.67
C VAL A 64 -3.31 -2.49 4.76
N ILE A 65 -3.64 -2.42 3.48
CA ILE A 65 -3.02 -3.22 2.42
C ILE A 65 -1.87 -2.44 1.80
N GLN A 66 -0.83 -3.17 1.37
CA GLN A 66 0.26 -2.59 0.62
C GLN A 66 -0.25 -1.82 -0.61
N PRO A 67 0.28 -0.62 -0.88
CA PRO A 67 -0.12 0.17 -2.04
C PRO A 67 -0.02 -0.64 -3.34
N GLY A 68 -1.05 -0.56 -4.19
CA GLY A 68 -1.10 -1.26 -5.47
C GLY A 68 -1.57 -2.72 -5.42
N LEU A 69 -1.76 -3.30 -4.23
CA LEU A 69 -2.27 -4.67 -4.09
C LEU A 69 -3.78 -4.79 -3.87
N GLY A 70 -4.53 -3.68 -3.82
CA GLY A 70 -5.97 -3.67 -3.50
C GLY A 70 -6.80 -4.62 -4.36
N GLU A 71 -6.74 -4.50 -5.70
CA GLU A 71 -7.46 -5.41 -6.61
C GLU A 71 -7.03 -6.86 -6.46
N TRP A 72 -5.74 -7.09 -6.22
CA TRP A 72 -5.21 -8.44 -6.04
C TRP A 72 -5.78 -9.08 -4.78
N VAL A 73 -5.86 -8.33 -3.68
CA VAL A 73 -6.44 -8.81 -2.41
C VAL A 73 -7.92 -9.11 -2.58
N ILE A 74 -8.69 -8.27 -3.27
CA ILE A 74 -10.11 -8.54 -3.58
C ILE A 74 -10.25 -9.89 -4.30
N LYS A 75 -9.41 -10.16 -5.30
CA LYS A 75 -9.41 -11.45 -6.03
C LYS A 75 -9.03 -12.63 -5.12
N GLN A 76 -8.11 -12.45 -4.18
CA GLN A 76 -7.76 -13.52 -3.22
C GLN A 76 -8.90 -13.79 -2.23
N LEU A 77 -9.55 -12.75 -1.71
CA LEU A 77 -10.69 -12.88 -0.81
C LEU A 77 -11.84 -13.63 -1.48
N LEU A 78 -12.16 -13.27 -2.72
CA LEU A 78 -13.16 -13.99 -3.52
C LEU A 78 -12.79 -15.46 -3.73
N LYS A 79 -11.52 -15.76 -4.01
CA LYS A 79 -11.03 -17.15 -4.14
C LYS A 79 -11.07 -17.93 -2.82
N ALA A 80 -10.96 -17.25 -1.70
CA ALA A 80 -11.11 -17.83 -0.36
C ALA A 80 -12.59 -18.00 0.05
N GLY A 81 -13.55 -17.61 -0.80
CA GLY A 81 -14.98 -17.72 -0.52
C GLY A 81 -15.56 -16.56 0.28
N HIS A 82 -14.79 -15.49 0.50
CA HIS A 82 -15.29 -14.26 1.10
C HIS A 82 -16.00 -13.39 0.06
N THR A 83 -16.89 -12.52 0.53
CA THR A 83 -17.67 -11.59 -0.29
C THR A 83 -17.38 -10.13 0.11
N PRO A 84 -16.20 -9.60 -0.26
CA PRO A 84 -15.82 -8.24 0.11
C PRO A 84 -16.73 -7.21 -0.59
N LYS A 85 -17.20 -6.22 0.18
CA LYS A 85 -17.87 -5.03 -0.36
C LYS A 85 -16.82 -3.97 -0.68
N VAL A 86 -16.75 -3.55 -1.93
CA VAL A 86 -15.84 -2.48 -2.36
C VAL A 86 -16.57 -1.14 -2.27
N ILE A 87 -15.93 -0.16 -1.63
CA ILE A 87 -16.40 1.22 -1.53
C ILE A 87 -15.28 2.08 -2.12
N ASP A 88 -15.53 2.65 -3.29
CA ASP A 88 -14.63 3.65 -3.88
C ASP A 88 -15.01 5.03 -3.35
N ALA A 89 -14.01 5.85 -3.02
CA ALA A 89 -14.15 7.21 -2.51
C ALA A 89 -14.26 8.24 -3.65
#